data_AF-A0A7V9Q5D3-F1
#
_entry.id   AF-A0A7V9Q5D3-F1
#
_cell.length_a   1.000
_cell.length_b   1.000
_cell.length_c   1.000
_cell.angle_alpha   90.00
_cell.angle_beta   90.00
_cell.angle_gamma   90.00
#
_symmetry.space_group_name_H-M   'P 1'
#
loop_
_entity.id
_entity.type
_entity.pdbx_description
1 polymer ?
#
loop_
_entity_poly.entity_id
_entity_poly.type
_entity_poly.pdbx_seq_one_letter_code
_entity_poly.pdbx_strand_id
1 'polypeptide(L)' 'SRVRVIARYAEKHVLRSGWLLGEKYLAGKAALVEVKFGKGRVVLFGFRPQHRAQTWGTFPFIFNAIAGRDNGQTE' A
#
# COMPACT_ATOMS: atom_id res chain seq x y z
N SER A 1 15.76 -10.35 2.88
CA SER A 1 14.29 -10.43 2.70
C SER A 1 13.89 -9.66 1.46
N ARG A 2 13.13 -10.24 0.52
CA ARG A 2 12.70 -9.55 -0.71
C ARG A 2 11.50 -8.65 -0.40
N VAL A 3 11.59 -7.37 -0.76
CA VAL A 3 10.49 -6.38 -0.65
C VAL A 3 9.80 -6.27 -2.00
N ARG A 4 8.49 -6.48 -2.04
CA ARG A 4 7.63 -6.27 -3.21
C ARG A 4 6.82 -4.99 -3.01
N VAL A 5 6.96 -4.05 -3.94
CA VAL A 5 6.12 -2.84 -3.96
C VAL A 5 4.84 -3.14 -4.73
N ILE A 6 3.69 -3.00 -4.08
CA ILE A 6 2.37 -3.26 -4.67
C ILE A 6 1.78 -1.95 -5.22
N ALA A 7 2.00 -0.84 -4.51
CA ALA A 7 1.53 0.47 -4.94
C ALA A 7 2.54 1.56 -4.56
N ARG A 8 2.54 2.66 -5.33
CA ARG A 8 3.32 3.88 -5.06
C ARG A 8 2.41 5.10 -5.05
N TYR A 9 2.81 6.11 -4.31
CA TYR A 9 2.25 7.45 -4.49
C TYR A 9 2.67 8.01 -5.84
N ALA A 10 1.88 8.94 -6.38
CA ALA A 10 2.23 9.64 -7.60
C ALA A 10 3.60 10.36 -7.46
N GLU A 11 4.30 10.56 -8.57
CA GLU A 11 5.58 11.28 -8.57
C GLU A 11 5.41 12.79 -8.36
N LYS A 12 4.25 13.33 -8.73
CA LYS A 12 3.88 14.75 -8.61
C LYS A 12 2.36 14.86 -8.43
N HIS A 13 1.91 15.98 -7.87
CA HIS A 13 0.50 16.24 -7.57
C HIS A 13 -0.12 15.11 -6.74
N VAL A 14 0.62 14.68 -5.71
CA VAL A 14 0.24 13.55 -4.84
C VAL A 14 -1.11 13.78 -4.18
N LEU A 15 -1.39 15.02 -3.79
CA LEU A 15 -2.67 15.42 -3.24
C LEU A 15 -3.74 15.45 -4.34
N ARG A 16 -4.74 14.58 -4.23
CA ARG A 16 -5.93 14.63 -5.08
C ARG A 16 -7.02 15.55 -4.53
N SER A 17 -7.22 15.58 -3.22
CA SER A 17 -8.19 16.45 -2.54
C SER A 17 -7.86 16.56 -1.05
N GLY A 18 -8.26 17.67 -0.42
CA GLY A 18 -8.05 17.91 1.01
C GLY A 18 -6.73 18.64 1.30
N TRP A 19 -5.94 18.09 2.21
CA TRP A 19 -4.74 18.74 2.74
C TRP A 19 -3.53 17.79 2.73
N LEU A 20 -2.39 18.28 2.23
CA LEU A 20 -1.10 17.59 2.30
C LEU A 20 -0.01 18.61 2.60
N LEU A 21 0.68 18.42 3.73
CA LEU A 21 1.90 19.14 4.06
C LEU A 21 3.10 18.25 3.76
N GLY A 22 4.06 18.74 2.98
CA GLY A 22 5.31 18.02 2.72
C GLY A 22 5.22 16.92 1.65
N GLU A 23 4.65 17.24 0.49
CA GLU A 23 4.54 16.31 -0.65
C GLU A 23 5.85 15.61 -1.02
N LYS A 24 6.98 16.32 -0.94
CA LYS A 24 8.33 15.78 -1.20
C LYS A 24 8.70 14.54 -0.38
N TYR A 25 8.06 14.33 0.77
CA TYR A 25 8.32 13.15 1.61
C TYR A 25 7.51 11.93 1.16
N LEU A 26 6.46 12.12 0.37
CA LEU A 26 5.53 11.06 -0.02
C LEU A 26 5.62 10.72 -1.51
N ALA A 27 5.94 11.70 -2.36
CA ALA A 27 6.03 11.53 -3.81
C ALA A 27 6.96 10.38 -4.22
N GLY A 28 6.46 9.51 -5.11
CA GLY A 28 7.16 8.33 -5.64
C GLY A 28 7.45 7.21 -4.62
N LYS A 29 7.16 7.44 -3.32
CA LYS A 29 7.39 6.45 -2.26
C LYS A 29 6.40 5.28 -2.39
N ALA A 30 6.80 4.14 -1.84
CA ALA A 30 5.93 2.98 -1.77
C ALA A 30 4.76 3.26 -0.81
N ALA A 31 3.54 3.09 -1.32
CA ALA A 31 2.30 3.27 -0.56
C ALA A 31 1.81 1.94 0.04
N LEU A 32 2.20 0.81 -0.56
CA LEU A 32 1.88 -0.53 -0.09
C LEU A 32 3.04 -1.47 -0.46
N VAL A 33 3.58 -2.17 0.54
CA VAL A 33 4.63 -3.17 0.32
C VAL A 33 4.30 -4.48 1.00
N GLU A 34 4.82 -5.56 0.43
CA GLU A 34 4.79 -6.90 0.98
C GLU A 34 6.22 -7.39 1.16
N VAL A 35 6.51 -7.98 2.31
CA VAL A 35 7.85 -8.47 2.66
C VAL A 35 7.74 -9.88 3.19
N LYS A 36 8.52 -10.82 2.66
CA LYS A 36 8.66 -12.16 3.26
C LYS A 36 9.42 -12.07 4.58
N PHE A 37 8.84 -12.60 5.65
CA PHE A 37 9.43 -12.61 6.98
C PHE A 37 9.21 -13.98 7.65
N GLY A 38 10.31 -14.71 7.87
CA GLY A 38 10.26 -16.10 8.33
C GLY A 38 9.44 -16.98 7.38
N LYS A 39 8.47 -17.72 7.94
CA LYS A 39 7.53 -18.57 7.17
C LYS A 39 6.30 -17.82 6.63
N GLY A 40 6.18 -16.53 6.93
CA GLY A 40 5.02 -15.72 6.57
C GLY A 40 5.40 -14.48 5.77
N ARG A 41 4.47 -13.53 5.75
CA ARG A 41 4.64 -12.24 5.11
C ARG A 41 4.12 -11.11 5.98
N VAL A 42 4.68 -9.93 5.77
CA VAL A 42 4.22 -8.68 6.37
C VAL A 42 3.75 -7.77 5.25
N VAL A 43 2.53 -7.26 5.36
CA VAL A 43 1.97 -6.26 4.44
C VAL A 43 1.93 -4.93 5.18
N LEU A 44 2.60 -3.91 4.63
CA LEU A 44 2.73 -2.58 5.24
C LEU A 44 2.02 -1.55 4.37
N PHE A 45 1.12 -0.79 5.00
CA PHE A 45 0.36 0.28 4.36
C PHE A 45 0.91 1.65 4.76
N GLY A 46 1.22 2.49 3.78
CA GLY A 46 1.59 3.90 3.99
C GLY A 46 0.38 4.82 4.13
N PHE A 47 -0.80 4.35 3.74
CA PHE A 47 -2.09 4.99 3.98
C PHE A 47 -2.88 4.22 5.04
N ARG A 48 -3.97 4.79 5.54
CA ARG A 48 -4.86 4.11 6.50
C ARG A 48 -5.97 3.40 5.72
N PRO A 49 -5.89 2.07 5.50
CA PRO A 49 -6.89 1.33 4.75
C PRO A 49 -8.17 0.99 5.56
N GLN A 50 -8.16 1.19 6.88
CA GLN A 50 -9.22 0.82 7.82
C GLN A 50 -9.97 2.01 8.45
N HIS A 51 -9.82 3.22 7.92
CA HIS A 51 -10.39 4.42 8.54
C HIS A 51 -11.91 4.51 8.29
N ARG A 52 -12.66 5.06 9.26
CA ARG A 52 -14.10 5.35 9.08
C ARG A 52 -14.28 6.32 7.91
N ALA A 53 -15.25 6.05 7.05
CA ALA A 53 -15.55 6.80 5.82
C ALA A 53 -14.45 6.77 4.74
N GLN A 54 -13.75 5.65 4.64
CA GLN A 54 -12.76 5.42 3.59
C GLN A 54 -13.39 5.09 2.23
N THR A 55 -12.70 5.48 1.15
CA THR A 55 -13.03 5.11 -0.22
C THR A 55 -13.07 3.58 -0.39
N TRP A 56 -14.16 3.08 -0.99
CA TRP A 56 -14.36 1.67 -1.31
C TRP A 56 -13.20 1.02 -2.09
N GLY A 57 -12.48 1.81 -2.89
CA GLY A 57 -11.32 1.35 -3.66
C GLY A 57 -10.16 0.79 -2.83
N THR A 58 -10.13 1.02 -1.51
CA THR A 58 -9.06 0.46 -0.66
C THR A 58 -9.40 -0.87 0.00
N PHE A 59 -10.67 -1.28 -0.01
CA PHE A 59 -11.11 -2.56 0.57
C PHE A 59 -10.40 -3.77 -0.04
N PRO A 60 -10.18 -3.85 -1.37
CA PRO A 60 -9.45 -4.97 -1.95
C PRO A 60 -8.07 -5.15 -1.33
N PHE A 61 -7.36 -4.07 -0.96
CA PHE A 61 -6.03 -4.20 -0.36
C PHE A 61 -6.06 -4.87 1.03
N ILE A 62 -7.02 -4.52 1.90
CA ILE A 62 -7.15 -5.18 3.21
C ILE A 62 -7.54 -6.64 3.05
N PHE A 63 -8.62 -6.90 2.32
CA PHE A 63 -9.14 -8.25 2.25
C PHE A 63 -8.18 -9.20 1.53
N ASN A 64 -7.46 -8.73 0.50
CA ASN A 64 -6.40 -9.53 -0.14
C ASN A 64 -5.21 -9.78 0.79
N ALA A 65 -4.86 -8.82 1.66
CA ALA A 65 -3.82 -9.01 2.66
C ALA A 65 -4.21 -10.10 3.67
N ILE A 66 -5.44 -10.05 4.19
CA ILE A 66 -5.99 -11.03 5.15
C ILE A 66 -6.16 -12.42 4.52
N ALA A 67 -6.71 -12.49 3.31
CA ALA A 67 -6.97 -13.76 2.62
C ALA A 67 -5.70 -14.55 2.29
N GLY A 68 -4.50 -13.99 2.51
CA GLY A 68 -3.25 -14.74 2.34
C GLY A 68 -2.91 -15.04 0.89
N ARG A 69 -3.55 -14.39 -0.09
CA ARG A 69 -3.29 -14.64 -1.52
C ARG A 69 -1.83 -14.36 -1.85
N ASP A 70 -1.04 -15.41 -2.04
CA ASP A 70 0.35 -15.33 -2.45
C ASP A 70 0.38 -15.10 -3.97
N ASN A 71 0.23 -13.85 -4.40
CA ASN A 71 0.29 -13.46 -5.82
C ASN A 71 1.74 -13.48 -6.35
N GLY A 72 2.62 -14.30 -5.75
CA GLY A 72 4.03 -14.44 -6.06
C GLY A 72 4.32 -15.40 -7.21
N GLN A 73 3.28 -15.89 -7.89
CA GLN A 73 3.36 -16.65 -9.13
C GLN A 73 2.36 -16.09 -10.12
N THR A 74 2.72 -15.00 -10.77
CA THR A 74 2.29 -14.76 -12.14
C THR A 74 3.55 -14.26 -12.82
N GLU A 75 3.95 -15.04 -13.80
CA GLU A 75 5.15 -14.84 -14.64
C GLU A 75 5.24 -13.43 -15.21
#